data_AF-A0A7C5ZW33-F1
#
_entry.id   AF-A0A7C5ZW33-F1
#
_cell.length_a   1.000
_cell.length_b   1.000
_cell.length_c   1.000
_cell.angle_alpha   90.00
_cell.angle_beta   90.00
_cell.angle_gamma   90.00
#
_symmetry.space_group_name_H-M   'P 1'
#
loop_
_entity.id
_entity.type
_entity.pdbx_description
1 polymer ?
#
loop_
_entity_poly.entity_id
_entity_poly.type
_entity_poly.pdbx_seq_one_letter_code
_entity_poly.pdbx_strand_id
1 'polypeptide(L)'
;MGTGRGNLPRWRLKRFLIPESDFLEISLRLFSVNVNRAGKPDKLSGKITPEAGRARDLVLRYGWNTTSFQIVNPGIRYWFARDAVIGFVSSDKVRVVVGAPVCDLQALPEIAAQFESEAAQSGEKVCYFGAEARLENLYGRSKNHSKILLGAQAFWRPERLVVAIDSTASLRAQCNRARNKGIRIREMDYREASENPGLLDCLRSWLNIKGLPPLHFVVEPETLGRLEYRRFFVAERSGQIEGFLVLSPIPALNGWLTEQFPHRPEAPNGTVESMIAAAGRALASDGSAYITLGLSPLSRRGKVPPFDNPLLIRFILAWLRKHGQRFYNFDGLDSFKAKFRPDGWEPVFAIAGEPVFSGKTMWAIARAFTANRPFSAIASGLAKALRSEASNLYSACGRIF
;
A
#
# COMPACT_ATOMS: atom_id res chain seq x y z
N MET A 1 -17.85 79.14 21.24
CA MET A 1 -19.20 79.50 20.71
C MET A 1 -19.21 79.24 19.21
N GLY A 2 -20.22 78.49 18.73
CA GLY A 2 -20.62 78.30 17.30
C GLY A 2 -19.62 77.56 16.40
N THR A 3 -19.78 76.31 15.93
CA THR A 3 -20.84 75.59 15.15
C THR A 3 -21.03 76.01 13.69
N GLY A 4 -20.75 75.06 12.78
CA GLY A 4 -21.22 75.00 11.37
C GLY A 4 -20.45 73.91 10.60
N ARG A 5 -20.79 72.62 10.71
CA ARG A 5 -21.73 71.80 9.89
C ARG A 5 -21.46 71.79 8.38
N GLY A 6 -20.99 70.64 7.88
CA GLY A 6 -21.07 70.15 6.51
C GLY A 6 -21.20 68.62 6.50
N ASN A 7 -22.21 68.10 5.80
CA ASN A 7 -22.80 66.75 5.87
C ASN A 7 -21.96 65.61 5.25
N LEU A 8 -22.03 64.40 5.83
CA LEU A 8 -22.09 63.12 5.09
C LEU A 8 -22.96 62.08 5.84
N PRO A 9 -23.79 61.26 5.16
CA PRO A 9 -24.79 60.39 5.80
C PRO A 9 -24.26 59.00 6.19
N ARG A 10 -24.74 58.53 7.35
CA ARG A 10 -24.61 57.15 7.87
C ARG A 10 -25.45 56.18 7.05
N TRP A 11 -24.83 55.16 6.46
CA TRP A 11 -25.54 53.99 5.92
C TRP A 11 -25.36 52.78 6.84
N ARG A 12 -26.49 52.26 7.34
CA ARG A 12 -26.63 51.02 8.10
C ARG A 12 -26.41 49.82 7.17
N LEU A 13 -25.53 48.89 7.54
CA LEU A 13 -25.46 47.55 6.93
C LEU A 13 -26.76 46.78 7.23
N LYS A 14 -27.64 46.68 6.22
CA LYS A 14 -28.71 45.67 6.18
C LYS A 14 -28.11 44.36 5.68
N ARG A 15 -28.16 43.35 6.55
CA ARG A 15 -27.86 41.95 6.29
C ARG A 15 -28.95 41.40 5.35
N PHE A 16 -28.64 41.22 4.07
CA PHE A 16 -29.49 40.45 3.16
C PHE A 16 -29.24 38.96 3.41
N LEU A 17 -30.22 38.31 4.03
CA LEU A 17 -30.37 36.86 4.11
C LEU A 17 -30.89 36.38 2.74
N ILE A 18 -30.13 35.53 2.07
CA ILE A 18 -30.63 34.70 0.98
C ILE A 18 -31.22 33.43 1.63
N PRO A 19 -32.42 32.95 1.26
CA PRO A 19 -33.00 31.74 1.83
C PRO A 19 -32.18 30.48 1.46
N GLU A 20 -31.99 29.57 2.42
CA GLU A 20 -31.21 28.32 2.30
C GLU A 20 -31.73 27.31 1.26
N SER A 21 -32.90 27.54 0.65
CA SER A 21 -33.49 26.61 -0.33
C SER A 21 -32.89 26.69 -1.74
N ASP A 22 -32.26 27.81 -2.12
CA ASP A 22 -31.79 28.02 -3.50
C ASP A 22 -30.29 27.66 -3.69
N PHE A 23 -29.56 27.43 -2.60
CA PHE A 23 -28.14 27.03 -2.64
C PHE A 23 -27.94 25.53 -2.98
N LEU A 24 -28.97 24.72 -2.71
CA LEU A 24 -28.98 23.29 -3.02
C LEU A 24 -29.20 23.01 -4.51
N GLU A 25 -30.01 23.81 -5.20
CA GLU A 25 -30.32 23.58 -6.62
C GLU A 25 -29.17 24.00 -7.56
N ILE A 26 -28.45 25.08 -7.22
CA ILE A 26 -27.25 25.53 -7.96
C ILE A 26 -26.06 24.60 -7.69
N SER A 27 -25.90 24.09 -6.46
CA SER A 27 -24.89 23.07 -6.14
C SER A 27 -25.15 21.75 -6.86
N LEU A 28 -26.41 21.32 -7.02
CA LEU A 28 -26.77 20.08 -7.72
C LEU A 28 -26.57 20.17 -9.25
N ARG A 29 -26.79 21.35 -9.86
CA ARG A 29 -26.49 21.57 -11.29
C ARG A 29 -25.00 21.69 -11.60
N LEU A 30 -24.20 22.30 -10.71
CA LEU A 30 -22.73 22.29 -10.84
C LEU A 30 -22.11 20.92 -10.52
N PHE A 31 -22.73 20.12 -9.64
CA PHE A 31 -22.38 18.71 -9.44
C PHE A 31 -22.64 17.86 -10.69
N SER A 32 -23.75 18.08 -11.41
CA SER A 32 -24.08 17.26 -12.59
C SER A 32 -23.24 17.59 -13.83
N VAL A 33 -22.73 18.82 -13.97
CA VAL A 33 -21.93 19.23 -15.15
C VAL A 33 -20.45 18.88 -14.99
N ASN A 34 -19.89 18.85 -13.77
CA ASN A 34 -18.47 18.52 -13.55
C ASN A 34 -18.19 17.07 -13.09
N VAL A 35 -19.20 16.27 -12.77
CA VAL A 35 -19.05 14.82 -12.58
C VAL A 35 -18.94 14.06 -13.92
N ASN A 36 -19.26 14.68 -15.05
CA ASN A 36 -19.15 14.04 -16.38
C ASN A 36 -17.76 14.16 -17.05
N ARG A 37 -16.75 14.76 -16.40
CA ARG A 37 -15.36 14.80 -16.91
C ARG A 37 -14.31 14.19 -15.97
N ALA A 38 -14.72 13.70 -14.80
CA ALA A 38 -13.94 12.72 -14.07
C ALA A 38 -14.46 11.35 -14.53
N GLY A 39 -13.63 10.57 -15.22
CA GLY A 39 -13.99 9.21 -15.59
C GLY A 39 -14.60 8.51 -14.38
N LYS A 40 -15.85 8.03 -14.54
CA LYS A 40 -16.49 7.18 -13.53
C LYS A 40 -15.48 6.10 -13.12
N PRO A 41 -15.33 5.79 -11.82
CA PRO A 41 -14.62 4.58 -11.45
C PRO A 41 -15.29 3.46 -12.22
N ASP A 42 -14.48 2.81 -13.07
CA ASP A 42 -14.96 1.73 -13.91
C ASP A 42 -15.70 0.76 -13.00
N LYS A 43 -16.90 0.34 -13.41
CA LYS A 43 -17.67 -0.64 -12.64
C LYS A 43 -16.73 -1.80 -12.31
N LEU A 44 -16.91 -2.42 -11.16
CA LEU A 44 -16.30 -3.68 -10.71
C LEU A 44 -16.56 -4.88 -11.68
N SER A 45 -16.60 -4.67 -13.00
CA SER A 45 -16.40 -5.70 -14.00
C SER A 45 -14.90 -5.94 -14.14
N GLY A 46 -14.36 -6.70 -13.19
CA GLY A 46 -12.96 -7.11 -13.09
C GLY A 46 -12.50 -8.05 -14.22
N LYS A 47 -12.68 -7.68 -15.49
CA LYS A 47 -12.02 -8.37 -16.58
C LYS A 47 -10.56 -7.93 -16.62
N ILE A 48 -9.66 -8.85 -16.31
CA ILE A 48 -8.22 -8.70 -16.52
C ILE A 48 -8.02 -8.37 -18.00
N THR A 49 -7.31 -7.27 -18.30
CA THR A 49 -6.97 -6.93 -19.69
C THR A 49 -6.02 -7.99 -20.24
N PRO A 50 -5.99 -8.25 -21.57
CA PRO A 50 -5.03 -9.19 -22.14
C PRO A 50 -3.59 -8.89 -21.75
N GLU A 51 -3.24 -7.61 -21.65
CA GLU A 51 -1.91 -7.15 -21.19
C GLU A 51 -1.65 -7.51 -19.72
N ALA A 52 -2.62 -7.28 -18.82
CA ALA A 52 -2.50 -7.66 -17.42
C ALA A 52 -2.44 -9.19 -17.25
N GLY A 53 -3.14 -9.95 -18.10
CA GLY A 53 -3.04 -11.41 -18.17
C GLY A 53 -1.63 -11.86 -18.57
N ARG A 54 -1.08 -11.29 -19.65
CA ARG A 54 0.31 -11.56 -20.07
C ARG A 54 1.33 -11.20 -19.00
N ALA A 55 1.16 -10.05 -18.33
CA ALA A 55 2.03 -9.62 -17.25
C ALA A 55 1.98 -10.59 -16.07
N ARG A 56 0.78 -11.03 -15.67
CA ARG A 56 0.56 -12.05 -14.64
C ARG A 56 1.28 -13.36 -15.01
N ASP A 57 1.14 -13.83 -16.25
CA ASP A 57 1.74 -15.09 -16.67
C ASP A 57 3.28 -15.03 -16.63
N LEU A 58 3.87 -13.88 -16.99
CA LEU A 58 5.31 -13.64 -16.83
C LEU A 58 5.74 -13.58 -15.36
N VAL A 59 4.93 -13.00 -14.46
CA VAL A 59 5.17 -13.04 -13.02
C VAL A 59 5.13 -14.47 -12.50
N LEU A 60 4.13 -15.26 -12.91
CA LEU A 60 4.00 -16.66 -12.50
C LEU A 60 5.21 -17.50 -12.93
N ARG A 61 5.91 -17.09 -14.00
CA ARG A 61 7.11 -17.77 -14.51
C ARG A 61 8.41 -17.26 -13.90
N TYR A 62 8.59 -15.94 -13.77
CA TYR A 62 9.89 -15.33 -13.44
C TYR A 62 9.89 -14.45 -12.19
N GLY A 63 8.73 -14.25 -11.55
CA GLY A 63 8.57 -13.34 -10.43
C GLY A 63 9.44 -13.73 -9.23
N TRP A 64 10.40 -12.87 -8.91
CA TRP A 64 11.34 -13.07 -7.79
C TRP A 64 11.24 -11.97 -6.72
N ASN A 65 11.07 -10.72 -7.14
CA ASN A 65 10.91 -9.61 -6.19
C ASN A 65 9.60 -9.83 -5.42
N THR A 66 9.54 -9.55 -4.12
CA THR A 66 8.33 -9.88 -3.34
C THR A 66 7.10 -9.10 -3.82
N THR A 67 7.33 -7.93 -4.41
CA THR A 67 6.33 -7.05 -5.03
C THR A 67 5.99 -7.38 -6.49
N SER A 68 6.54 -8.45 -7.08
CA SER A 68 6.35 -8.75 -8.51
C SER A 68 4.89 -8.99 -8.89
N PHE A 69 4.07 -9.56 -8.00
CA PHE A 69 2.65 -9.79 -8.30
C PHE A 69 1.83 -8.50 -8.33
N GLN A 70 2.27 -7.44 -7.65
CA GLN A 70 1.59 -6.15 -7.58
C GLN A 70 1.64 -5.38 -8.90
N ILE A 71 2.41 -5.84 -9.89
CA ILE A 71 2.33 -5.27 -11.24
C ILE A 71 0.93 -5.42 -11.83
N VAL A 72 0.14 -6.42 -11.38
CA VAL A 72 -1.24 -6.62 -11.86
C VAL A 72 -2.25 -5.72 -11.15
N ASN A 73 -1.81 -4.81 -10.28
CA ASN A 73 -2.69 -3.85 -9.64
C ASN A 73 -3.28 -2.86 -10.67
N PRO A 74 -4.46 -2.29 -10.41
CA PRO A 74 -5.02 -1.23 -11.25
C PRO A 74 -4.07 -0.03 -11.41
N GLY A 75 -4.04 0.56 -12.60
CA GLY A 75 -3.25 1.76 -12.89
C GLY A 75 -1.77 1.51 -13.21
N ILE A 76 -1.27 0.27 -13.13
CA ILE A 76 0.07 -0.08 -13.57
C ILE A 76 0.11 -0.21 -15.10
N ARG A 77 1.10 0.46 -15.71
CA ARG A 77 1.43 0.32 -17.13
C ARG A 77 2.49 -0.78 -17.28
N TYR A 78 2.46 -1.46 -18.42
CA TYR A 78 3.41 -2.52 -18.72
C TYR A 78 4.34 -2.11 -19.85
N TRP A 79 5.61 -2.46 -19.69
CA TRP A 79 6.58 -2.51 -20.77
C TRP A 79 7.00 -3.97 -20.95
N PHE A 80 6.96 -4.47 -22.18
CA PHE A 80 7.26 -5.86 -22.51
C PHE A 80 8.44 -5.93 -23.46
N ALA A 81 9.34 -6.90 -23.22
CA ALA A 81 10.39 -7.27 -24.18
C ALA A 81 10.71 -8.75 -24.02
N ARG A 82 10.67 -9.52 -25.13
CA ARG A 82 10.86 -10.98 -25.10
C ARG A 82 9.96 -11.62 -24.02
N ASP A 83 10.55 -12.42 -23.12
CA ASP A 83 9.97 -13.03 -21.93
C ASP A 83 10.16 -12.17 -20.67
N ALA A 84 10.00 -10.85 -20.80
CA ALA A 84 10.11 -9.91 -19.69
C ALA A 84 8.94 -8.94 -19.62
N VAL A 85 8.61 -8.52 -18.40
CA VAL A 85 7.68 -7.42 -18.12
C VAL A 85 8.22 -6.49 -17.04
N ILE A 86 7.99 -5.20 -17.23
CA ILE A 86 8.23 -4.16 -16.23
C ILE A 86 6.91 -3.43 -15.99
N GLY A 87 6.39 -3.52 -14.77
CA GLY A 87 5.23 -2.76 -14.33
C GLY A 87 5.67 -1.39 -13.78
N PHE A 88 5.11 -0.30 -14.28
CA PHE A 88 5.47 1.05 -13.83
C PHE A 88 4.31 2.04 -13.90
N VAL A 89 4.47 3.17 -13.22
CA VAL A 89 3.65 4.37 -13.40
C VAL A 89 4.53 5.54 -13.81
N SER A 90 3.99 6.47 -14.59
CA SER A 90 4.70 7.69 -14.98
C SER A 90 4.28 8.85 -14.09
N SER A 91 5.24 9.55 -13.48
CA SER A 91 5.02 10.82 -12.77
C SER A 91 6.22 11.74 -12.98
N ASP A 92 5.97 13.00 -13.36
CA ASP A 92 6.99 14.05 -13.46
C ASP A 92 8.24 13.66 -14.28
N LYS A 93 8.08 13.02 -15.43
CA LYS A 93 9.19 12.49 -16.25
C LYS A 93 10.03 11.43 -15.52
N VAL A 94 9.43 10.70 -14.59
CA VAL A 94 10.02 9.52 -13.95
C VAL A 94 9.06 8.34 -14.13
N ARG A 95 9.57 7.23 -14.64
CA ARG A 95 8.92 5.92 -14.62
C ARG A 95 9.24 5.26 -13.29
N VAL A 96 8.26 5.22 -12.39
CA VAL A 96 8.38 4.56 -11.09
C VAL A 96 7.96 3.10 -11.26
N VAL A 97 8.93 2.20 -11.24
CA VAL A 97 8.77 0.77 -11.45
C VAL A 97 8.36 0.08 -10.15
N VAL A 98 7.44 -0.88 -10.25
CA VAL A 98 7.03 -1.79 -9.17
C VAL A 98 8.12 -2.86 -9.03
N GLY A 99 8.93 -2.78 -7.97
CA GLY A 99 10.00 -3.73 -7.71
C GLY A 99 11.13 -3.63 -8.74
N ALA A 100 11.35 -4.72 -9.46
CA ALA A 100 12.41 -4.89 -10.46
C ALA A 100 11.83 -5.55 -11.73
N PRO A 101 12.56 -5.56 -12.86
CA PRO A 101 12.13 -6.28 -14.05
C PRO A 101 11.83 -7.76 -13.76
N VAL A 102 10.68 -8.23 -14.24
CA VAL A 102 10.25 -9.63 -14.13
C VAL A 102 10.74 -10.35 -15.38
N CYS A 103 11.84 -11.08 -15.23
CA CYS A 103 12.53 -11.78 -16.31
C CYS A 103 13.47 -12.86 -15.73
N ASP A 104 14.06 -13.68 -16.60
CA ASP A 104 15.16 -14.56 -16.19
C ASP A 104 16.33 -13.76 -15.60
N LEU A 105 17.00 -14.33 -14.59
CA LEU A 105 18.10 -13.66 -13.90
C LEU A 105 19.24 -13.28 -14.85
N GLN A 106 19.52 -14.10 -15.87
CA GLN A 106 20.58 -13.83 -16.85
C GLN A 106 20.21 -12.67 -17.78
N ALA A 107 18.92 -12.46 -18.04
CA ALA A 107 18.41 -11.38 -18.89
C ALA A 107 18.28 -10.05 -18.14
N LEU A 108 18.29 -10.06 -16.80
CA LEU A 108 18.07 -8.87 -15.96
C LEU A 108 18.93 -7.65 -16.37
N PRO A 109 20.25 -7.78 -16.64
CA PRO A 109 21.07 -6.64 -17.05
C PRO A 109 20.63 -6.03 -18.39
N GLU A 110 20.34 -6.87 -19.39
CA GLU A 110 19.94 -6.44 -20.74
C GLU A 110 18.57 -5.76 -20.69
N ILE A 111 17.59 -6.38 -20.02
CA ILE A 111 16.22 -5.89 -19.91
C ILE A 111 16.16 -4.55 -19.18
N ALA A 112 16.89 -4.41 -18.06
CA ALA A 112 16.92 -3.16 -17.31
C ALA A 112 17.56 -2.02 -18.12
N ALA A 113 18.67 -2.31 -18.81
CA ALA A 113 19.35 -1.34 -19.68
C ALA A 113 18.48 -0.90 -20.87
N GLN A 114 17.75 -1.84 -21.50
CA GLN A 114 16.84 -1.52 -22.61
C GLN A 114 15.73 -0.57 -22.14
N PHE A 115 15.07 -0.88 -21.02
CA PHE A 115 14.00 -0.05 -20.47
C PHE A 115 14.47 1.35 -20.08
N GLU A 116 15.65 1.45 -19.47
CA GLU A 116 16.26 2.74 -19.13
C GLU A 116 16.63 3.56 -20.36
N SER A 117 17.16 2.93 -21.40
CA SER A 117 17.46 3.59 -22.67
C SER A 117 16.21 4.15 -23.34
N GLU A 118 15.13 3.36 -23.38
CA GLU A 118 13.84 3.82 -23.94
C GLU A 118 13.19 4.94 -23.11
N ALA A 119 13.35 4.89 -21.78
CA ALA A 119 12.94 6.00 -20.91
C ALA A 119 13.74 7.27 -21.19
N ALA A 120 15.06 7.16 -21.32
CA ALA A 120 15.94 8.27 -21.62
C ALA A 120 15.64 8.92 -22.98
N GLN A 121 15.37 8.12 -24.02
CA GLN A 121 14.93 8.61 -25.33
C GLN A 121 13.62 9.39 -25.26
N SER A 122 12.76 9.09 -24.27
CA SER A 122 11.51 9.82 -24.01
C SER A 122 11.69 11.03 -23.08
N GLY A 123 12.94 11.36 -22.70
CA GLY A 123 13.26 12.42 -21.73
C GLY A 123 12.79 12.08 -20.31
N GLU A 124 12.68 10.79 -19.98
CA GLU A 124 12.25 10.29 -18.68
C GLU A 124 13.40 9.58 -17.95
N LYS A 125 13.36 9.57 -16.61
CA LYS A 125 14.24 8.76 -15.76
C LYS A 125 13.50 7.51 -15.28
N VAL A 126 14.25 6.50 -14.83
CA VAL A 126 13.69 5.32 -14.18
C VAL A 126 13.99 5.34 -12.70
N CYS A 127 13.00 4.97 -11.89
CA CYS A 127 13.18 4.68 -10.48
C CYS A 127 12.49 3.37 -10.11
N TYR A 128 13.25 2.38 -9.69
CA TYR A 128 12.78 1.10 -9.18
C TYR A 128 12.40 1.24 -7.73
N PHE A 129 11.11 1.18 -7.42
CA PHE A 129 10.59 1.28 -6.05
C PHE A 129 10.29 -0.12 -5.49
N GLY A 130 10.94 -0.47 -4.39
CA GLY A 130 10.81 -1.81 -3.81
C GLY A 130 11.80 -2.81 -4.40
N ALA A 131 12.93 -2.33 -4.94
CA ALA A 131 13.98 -3.17 -5.50
C ALA A 131 14.71 -3.93 -4.39
N GLU A 132 15.05 -5.18 -4.67
CA GLU A 132 15.73 -6.09 -3.75
C GLU A 132 17.13 -6.49 -4.27
N ALA A 133 17.75 -7.47 -3.61
CA ALA A 133 19.15 -7.84 -3.79
C ALA A 133 19.60 -8.08 -5.24
N ARG A 134 18.78 -8.68 -6.13
CA ARG A 134 19.19 -8.91 -7.53
C ARG A 134 19.50 -7.60 -8.26
N LEU A 135 18.59 -6.62 -8.16
CA LEU A 135 18.75 -5.34 -8.83
C LEU A 135 19.75 -4.44 -8.10
N GLU A 136 19.78 -4.51 -6.77
CA GLU A 136 20.77 -3.78 -5.98
C GLU A 136 22.20 -4.26 -6.28
N ASN A 137 22.42 -5.56 -6.43
CA ASN A 137 23.71 -6.13 -6.84
C ASN A 137 24.09 -5.70 -8.26
N LEU A 138 23.13 -5.70 -9.20
CA LEU A 138 23.35 -5.25 -10.57
C LEU A 138 23.89 -3.81 -10.61
N TYR A 139 23.27 -2.91 -9.84
CA TYR A 139 23.62 -1.49 -9.83
C TYR A 139 24.60 -1.08 -8.73
N GLY A 140 25.04 -2.01 -7.87
CA GLY A 140 25.84 -1.71 -6.68
C GLY A 140 27.18 -1.00 -6.98
N ARG A 141 27.70 -1.15 -8.20
CA ARG A 141 28.94 -0.50 -8.68
C ARG A 141 28.71 0.58 -9.74
N SER A 142 27.47 0.83 -10.12
CA SER A 142 27.15 1.81 -11.17
C SER A 142 27.33 3.24 -10.65
N LYS A 143 28.06 4.07 -11.41
CA LYS A 143 28.18 5.53 -11.15
C LYS A 143 26.96 6.33 -11.64
N ASN A 144 26.12 5.71 -12.47
CA ASN A 144 24.92 6.34 -13.05
C ASN A 144 23.65 6.05 -12.25
N HIS A 145 23.79 5.33 -11.12
CA HIS A 145 22.68 4.92 -10.29
C HIS A 145 22.89 5.39 -8.86
N SER A 146 21.79 5.71 -8.20
CA SER A 146 21.76 6.04 -6.77
C SER A 146 20.64 5.25 -6.11
N LYS A 147 20.76 5.00 -4.81
CA LYS A 147 19.77 4.22 -4.06
C LYS A 147 19.49 4.83 -2.70
N ILE A 148 18.28 4.65 -2.21
CA ILE A 148 17.89 4.93 -0.83
C ILE A 148 17.35 3.65 -0.19
N LEU A 149 17.60 3.46 1.10
CA LEU A 149 16.99 2.35 1.86
C LEU A 149 15.56 2.73 2.21
N LEU A 150 14.59 2.00 1.67
CA LEU A 150 13.18 2.17 2.02
C LEU A 150 12.85 1.50 3.36
N GLY A 151 13.56 0.43 3.70
CA GLY A 151 13.40 -0.32 4.93
C GLY A 151 13.89 -1.75 4.76
N ALA A 152 13.27 -2.68 5.48
CA ALA A 152 13.58 -4.10 5.36
C ALA A 152 12.31 -4.93 5.45
N GLN A 153 12.29 -6.08 4.79
CA GLN A 153 11.23 -7.07 4.92
C GLN A 153 11.73 -8.27 5.71
N ALA A 154 10.86 -8.82 6.54
CA ALA A 154 11.13 -10.03 7.30
C ALA A 154 10.70 -11.24 6.48
N PHE A 155 11.50 -12.30 6.50
CA PHE A 155 11.14 -13.56 5.84
C PHE A 155 11.30 -14.77 6.77
N TRP A 156 10.58 -15.83 6.42
CA TRP A 156 10.60 -17.12 7.10
C TRP A 156 10.53 -18.24 6.09
N ARG A 157 11.12 -19.38 6.44
CA ARG A 157 10.62 -20.69 6.00
C ARG A 157 9.30 -20.97 6.73
N PRO A 158 8.21 -21.38 6.04
CA PRO A 158 6.91 -21.61 6.66
C PRO A 158 6.94 -22.53 7.88
N GLU A 159 7.74 -23.61 7.85
CA GLU A 159 7.88 -24.54 8.98
C GLU A 159 8.45 -23.83 10.22
N ARG A 160 9.44 -22.96 10.00
CA ARG A 160 10.09 -22.20 11.07
C ARG A 160 9.18 -21.10 11.62
N LEU A 161 8.34 -20.49 10.78
CA LEU A 161 7.30 -19.57 11.24
C LEU A 161 6.33 -20.27 12.19
N VAL A 162 5.85 -21.47 11.83
CA VAL A 162 4.93 -22.25 12.68
C VAL A 162 5.61 -22.61 14.00
N VAL A 163 6.84 -23.12 13.97
CA VAL A 163 7.63 -23.42 15.18
C VAL A 163 7.83 -22.17 16.04
N ALA A 164 8.12 -21.01 15.44
CA ALA A 164 8.29 -19.76 16.18
C ALA A 164 7.00 -19.34 16.90
N ILE A 165 5.84 -19.49 16.25
CA ILE A 165 4.53 -19.19 16.84
C ILE A 165 4.23 -20.15 17.99
N ASP A 166 4.44 -21.46 17.78
CA ASP A 166 4.09 -22.50 18.75
C ASP A 166 5.09 -22.58 19.93
N SER A 167 6.33 -22.16 19.75
CA SER A 167 7.32 -22.09 20.85
C SER A 167 7.25 -20.79 21.66
N THR A 168 6.73 -19.70 21.09
CA THR A 168 6.67 -18.40 21.77
C THR A 168 5.42 -18.29 22.64
N ALA A 169 5.59 -18.26 23.97
CA ALA A 169 4.49 -18.26 24.94
C ALA A 169 3.45 -17.13 24.70
N SER A 170 3.90 -15.91 24.39
CA SER A 170 3.00 -14.79 24.12
C SER A 170 2.20 -14.96 22.82
N LEU A 171 2.81 -15.49 21.75
CA LEU A 171 2.10 -15.77 20.49
C LEU A 171 1.09 -16.91 20.64
N ARG A 172 1.47 -17.99 21.35
CA ARG A 172 0.52 -19.05 21.72
C ARG A 172 -0.65 -18.51 22.53
N ALA A 173 -0.39 -17.67 23.53
CA ALA A 173 -1.44 -17.07 24.33
C ALA A 173 -2.40 -16.20 23.49
N GLN A 174 -1.88 -15.45 22.51
CA GLN A 174 -2.70 -14.69 21.56
C GLN A 174 -3.57 -15.62 20.70
N CYS A 175 -3.00 -16.66 20.10
CA CYS A 175 -3.77 -17.62 19.29
C CYS A 175 -4.83 -18.35 20.11
N ASN A 176 -4.48 -18.79 21.33
CA ASN A 176 -5.41 -19.44 22.25
C ASN A 176 -6.54 -18.49 22.68
N ARG A 177 -6.22 -17.22 22.95
CA ARG A 177 -7.23 -16.20 23.28
C ARG A 177 -8.24 -16.02 22.15
N ALA A 178 -7.78 -15.90 20.92
CA ALA A 178 -8.67 -15.80 19.75
C ALA A 178 -9.56 -17.05 19.63
N ARG A 179 -8.96 -18.25 19.73
CA ARG A 179 -9.68 -19.53 19.66
C ARG A 179 -10.74 -19.67 20.76
N ASN A 180 -10.40 -19.32 22.00
CA ASN A 180 -11.30 -19.38 23.16
C ASN A 180 -12.44 -18.37 23.05
N LYS A 181 -12.22 -17.26 22.33
CA LYS A 181 -13.26 -16.30 21.97
C LYS A 181 -14.08 -16.70 20.73
N GLY A 182 -13.91 -17.94 20.25
CA GLY A 182 -14.71 -18.50 19.17
C GLY A 182 -14.19 -18.23 17.76
N ILE A 183 -13.00 -17.65 17.60
CA ILE A 183 -12.40 -17.47 16.27
C ILE A 183 -12.05 -18.84 15.67
N ARG A 184 -12.42 -19.02 14.41
CA ARG A 184 -12.05 -20.15 13.56
C ARG A 184 -11.40 -19.59 12.30
N ILE A 185 -10.31 -20.21 11.86
CA ILE A 185 -9.63 -19.82 10.62
C ILE A 185 -9.84 -20.93 9.60
N ARG A 186 -10.24 -20.57 8.38
CA ARG A 186 -10.28 -21.48 7.24
C ARG A 186 -9.64 -20.84 6.03
N GLU A 187 -9.09 -21.67 5.14
CA GLU A 187 -8.75 -21.24 3.80
C GLU A 187 -10.03 -21.10 2.98
N MET A 188 -10.10 -20.06 2.14
CA MET A 188 -11.24 -19.77 1.27
C MET A 188 -10.74 -19.70 -0.18
N ASP A 189 -11.45 -20.36 -1.09
CA ASP A 189 -11.15 -20.28 -2.51
C ASP A 189 -11.35 -18.86 -3.04
N TYR A 190 -10.51 -18.45 -3.98
CA TYR A 190 -10.54 -17.08 -4.50
C TYR A 190 -11.87 -16.73 -5.20
N ARG A 191 -12.59 -17.70 -5.77
CA ARG A 191 -13.90 -17.48 -6.40
C ARG A 191 -14.97 -17.22 -5.35
N GLU A 192 -14.96 -17.99 -4.26
CA GLU A 192 -15.81 -17.73 -3.09
C GLU A 192 -15.48 -16.34 -2.51
N ALA A 193 -14.19 -16.02 -2.36
CA ALA A 193 -13.75 -14.76 -1.77
C ALA A 193 -14.17 -13.52 -2.58
N SER A 194 -14.16 -13.60 -3.92
CA SER A 194 -14.50 -12.45 -4.78
C SER A 194 -15.95 -12.01 -4.68
N GLU A 195 -16.83 -12.92 -4.29
CA GLU A 195 -18.28 -12.69 -4.24
C GLU A 195 -18.80 -12.62 -2.80
N ASN A 196 -17.93 -12.77 -1.79
CA ASN A 196 -18.33 -12.84 -0.39
C ASN A 196 -18.63 -11.43 0.19
N PRO A 197 -19.89 -11.11 0.52
CA PRO A 197 -20.25 -9.80 1.05
C PRO A 197 -19.61 -9.52 2.42
N GLY A 198 -19.39 -10.56 3.23
CA GLY A 198 -18.75 -10.43 4.54
C GLY A 198 -17.30 -9.99 4.47
N LEU A 199 -16.55 -10.44 3.45
CA LEU A 199 -15.17 -9.99 3.21
C LEU A 199 -15.16 -8.53 2.77
N LEU A 200 -16.06 -8.15 1.86
CA LEU A 200 -16.18 -6.78 1.39
C LEU A 200 -16.52 -5.82 2.54
N ASP A 201 -17.45 -6.22 3.41
CA ASP A 201 -17.83 -5.44 4.59
C ASP A 201 -16.69 -5.34 5.61
N CYS A 202 -15.94 -6.44 5.82
CA CYS A 202 -14.75 -6.42 6.68
C CYS A 202 -13.67 -5.48 6.10
N LEU A 203 -13.42 -5.53 4.80
CA LEU A 203 -12.45 -4.67 4.13
C LEU A 203 -12.84 -3.19 4.25
N ARG A 204 -14.11 -2.86 3.98
CA ARG A 204 -14.64 -1.49 4.12
C ARG A 204 -14.56 -1.00 5.55
N SER A 205 -14.92 -1.83 6.53
CA SER A 205 -14.80 -1.50 7.96
C SER A 205 -13.35 -1.19 8.32
N TRP A 206 -12.40 -2.02 7.88
CA TRP A 206 -10.98 -1.81 8.13
C TRP A 206 -10.44 -0.53 7.46
N LEU A 207 -10.83 -0.27 6.20
CA LEU A 207 -10.43 0.92 5.45
C LEU A 207 -11.00 2.21 6.07
N ASN A 208 -12.24 2.20 6.57
CA ASN A 208 -12.87 3.37 7.19
C ASN A 208 -12.15 3.86 8.46
N ILE A 209 -11.47 2.96 9.17
CA ILE A 209 -10.68 3.30 10.37
C ILE A 209 -9.37 3.98 9.96
N LYS A 210 -8.86 3.70 8.77
CA LYS A 210 -7.65 4.32 8.26
C LYS A 210 -8.01 5.72 7.74
N GLY A 211 -7.76 6.75 8.56
CA GLY A 211 -7.94 8.16 8.18
C GLY A 211 -6.98 8.68 7.08
N LEU A 212 -6.32 7.78 6.35
CA LEU A 212 -5.44 8.11 5.23
C LEU A 212 -6.19 7.90 3.91
N PRO A 213 -6.03 8.82 2.93
CA PRO A 213 -6.54 8.59 1.59
C PRO A 213 -5.97 7.28 1.02
N PRO A 214 -6.76 6.56 0.19
CA PRO A 214 -6.33 5.29 -0.38
C PRO A 214 -5.02 5.49 -1.14
N LEU A 215 -4.01 4.70 -0.76
CA LEU A 215 -2.75 4.63 -1.48
C LEU A 215 -2.89 3.60 -2.60
N HIS A 216 -2.36 3.92 -3.77
CA HIS A 216 -2.33 3.01 -4.93
C HIS A 216 -0.87 2.59 -5.23
N PHE A 217 -0.62 2.09 -6.45
CA PHE A 217 0.68 1.60 -6.92
C PHE A 217 1.03 0.21 -6.37
N VAL A 218 2.06 0.07 -5.53
CA VAL A 218 2.41 -1.24 -4.94
C VAL A 218 1.48 -1.66 -3.80
N VAL A 219 0.68 -0.73 -3.28
CA VAL A 219 -0.40 -1.00 -2.34
C VAL A 219 -1.71 -0.82 -3.09
N GLU A 220 -2.65 -1.75 -2.93
CA GLU A 220 -4.00 -1.62 -3.47
C GLU A 220 -5.02 -1.91 -2.35
N PRO A 221 -5.77 -0.92 -1.84
CA PRO A 221 -6.75 -1.13 -0.78
C PRO A 221 -7.91 -2.04 -1.21
N GLU A 222 -8.29 -2.04 -2.49
CA GLU A 222 -9.36 -2.89 -3.00
C GLU A 222 -8.82 -4.27 -3.43
N THR A 223 -8.32 -5.03 -2.45
CA THR A 223 -7.70 -6.34 -2.70
C THR A 223 -8.65 -7.39 -3.23
N LEU A 224 -9.97 -7.20 -3.14
CA LEU A 224 -10.99 -8.17 -3.54
C LEU A 224 -11.36 -8.15 -5.04
N GLY A 225 -10.84 -7.18 -5.82
CA GLY A 225 -11.20 -7.03 -7.23
C GLY A 225 -10.49 -7.97 -8.21
N ARG A 226 -9.34 -8.55 -7.83
CA ARG A 226 -8.52 -9.45 -8.68
C ARG A 226 -7.91 -10.54 -7.81
N LEU A 227 -8.53 -11.71 -7.69
CA LEU A 227 -8.11 -12.72 -6.69
C LEU A 227 -7.41 -13.95 -7.25
N GLU A 228 -7.34 -14.09 -8.56
CA GLU A 228 -6.71 -15.25 -9.20
C GLU A 228 -5.26 -15.45 -8.68
N TYR A 229 -4.92 -16.71 -8.38
CA TYR A 229 -3.63 -17.15 -7.84
C TYR A 229 -3.27 -16.61 -6.44
N ARG A 230 -4.14 -15.81 -5.82
CA ARG A 230 -4.01 -15.42 -4.40
C ARG A 230 -4.65 -16.46 -3.50
N ARG A 231 -4.17 -16.55 -2.26
CA ARG A 231 -4.76 -17.41 -1.21
C ARG A 231 -5.36 -16.57 -0.10
N PHE A 232 -6.48 -17.04 0.45
CA PHE A 232 -7.25 -16.33 1.46
C PHE A 232 -7.40 -17.16 2.72
N PHE A 233 -7.05 -16.58 3.86
CA PHE A 233 -7.30 -17.18 5.17
C PHE A 233 -8.26 -16.31 5.93
N VAL A 234 -9.46 -16.81 6.21
CA VAL A 234 -10.57 -16.04 6.75
C VAL A 234 -10.78 -16.40 8.21
N ALA A 235 -10.85 -15.39 9.07
CA ALA A 235 -11.21 -15.50 10.47
C ALA A 235 -12.73 -15.30 10.63
N GLU A 236 -13.41 -16.32 11.13
CA GLU A 236 -14.85 -16.33 11.33
C GLU A 236 -15.18 -16.51 12.82
N ARG A 237 -16.22 -15.83 13.30
CA ARG A 237 -16.79 -15.98 14.64
C ARG A 237 -18.30 -15.81 14.57
N SER A 238 -19.05 -16.80 15.06
CA SER A 238 -20.53 -16.77 15.06
C SER A 238 -21.16 -16.42 13.71
N GLY A 239 -20.61 -16.96 12.61
CA GLY A 239 -21.08 -16.69 11.24
C GLY A 239 -20.66 -15.34 10.65
N GLN A 240 -19.89 -14.53 11.38
CA GLN A 240 -19.38 -13.24 10.92
C GLN A 240 -17.89 -13.35 10.57
N ILE A 241 -17.50 -12.73 9.45
CA ILE A 241 -16.10 -12.54 9.10
C ILE A 241 -15.51 -11.41 9.94
N GLU A 242 -14.54 -11.76 10.78
CA GLU A 242 -13.82 -10.86 11.70
C GLU A 242 -12.52 -10.34 11.08
N GLY A 243 -11.98 -11.04 10.09
CA GLY A 243 -10.80 -10.65 9.36
C GLY A 243 -10.45 -11.64 8.27
N PHE A 244 -9.52 -11.25 7.41
CA PHE A 244 -8.94 -12.15 6.43
C PHE A 244 -7.49 -11.78 6.15
N LEU A 245 -6.73 -12.70 5.57
CA LEU A 245 -5.35 -12.54 5.16
C LEU A 245 -5.22 -12.94 3.70
N VAL A 246 -4.56 -12.09 2.90
CA VAL A 246 -4.34 -12.29 1.46
C VAL A 246 -2.86 -12.57 1.21
N LEU A 247 -2.58 -13.69 0.54
CA LEU A 247 -1.24 -14.05 0.06
C LEU A 247 -1.15 -13.92 -1.46
N SER A 248 -0.07 -13.33 -1.95
CA SER A 248 0.31 -13.32 -3.35
C SER A 248 1.56 -14.14 -3.62
N PRO A 249 1.65 -14.84 -4.76
CA PRO A 249 2.77 -15.73 -5.04
C PRO A 249 4.04 -14.96 -5.39
N ILE A 250 5.18 -15.54 -5.02
CA ILE A 250 6.54 -15.18 -5.41
C ILE A 250 7.19 -16.45 -6.01
N PRO A 251 6.88 -16.77 -7.28
CA PRO A 251 7.14 -18.09 -7.85
C PRO A 251 8.61 -18.50 -7.84
N ALA A 252 9.53 -17.60 -8.18
CA ALA A 252 10.96 -17.90 -8.22
C ALA A 252 11.58 -18.17 -6.84
N LEU A 253 10.85 -17.89 -5.76
CA LEU A 253 11.23 -18.25 -4.39
C LEU A 253 10.44 -19.44 -3.86
N ASN A 254 9.54 -20.05 -4.64
CA ASN A 254 8.52 -20.97 -4.14
C ASN A 254 7.85 -20.39 -2.87
N GLY A 255 7.43 -19.12 -2.96
CA GLY A 255 7.10 -18.34 -1.79
C GLY A 255 5.90 -17.43 -1.93
N TRP A 256 5.59 -16.73 -0.84
CA TRP A 256 4.36 -15.93 -0.71
C TRP A 256 4.61 -14.60 0.02
N LEU A 257 4.03 -13.53 -0.51
CA LEU A 257 3.91 -12.23 0.15
C LEU A 257 2.55 -12.14 0.83
N THR A 258 2.54 -11.83 2.13
CA THR A 258 1.31 -11.39 2.79
C THR A 258 1.03 -9.95 2.41
N GLU A 259 0.06 -9.74 1.51
CA GLU A 259 -0.29 -8.41 1.01
C GLU A 259 -0.99 -7.59 2.08
N GLN A 260 -2.02 -8.17 2.69
CA GLN A 260 -2.89 -7.52 3.66
C GLN A 260 -3.46 -8.54 4.64
N PHE A 261 -3.79 -8.06 5.83
CA PHE A 261 -4.57 -8.80 6.83
C PHE A 261 -5.69 -7.92 7.43
N PRO A 262 -6.69 -7.50 6.63
CA PRO A 262 -7.79 -6.68 7.12
C PRO A 262 -8.55 -7.40 8.23
N HIS A 263 -8.95 -6.65 9.25
CA HIS A 263 -9.72 -7.17 10.37
C HIS A 263 -10.59 -6.07 10.96
N ARG A 264 -11.71 -6.49 11.54
CA ARG A 264 -12.62 -5.60 12.26
C ARG A 264 -11.95 -5.06 13.53
N PRO A 265 -12.26 -3.83 13.95
CA PRO A 265 -11.74 -3.29 15.20
C PRO A 265 -12.21 -4.09 16.43
N GLU A 266 -13.38 -4.74 16.34
CA GLU A 266 -13.93 -5.60 17.39
C GLU A 266 -13.33 -7.02 17.38
N ALA A 267 -12.49 -7.35 16.38
CA ALA A 267 -11.90 -8.67 16.27
C ALA A 267 -11.06 -8.99 17.52
N PRO A 268 -11.22 -10.18 18.13
CA PRO A 268 -10.43 -10.58 19.28
C PRO A 268 -8.92 -10.45 19.07
N ASN A 269 -8.21 -9.95 20.08
CA ASN A 269 -6.74 -10.00 20.11
C ASN A 269 -6.25 -11.43 19.82
N GLY A 270 -5.29 -11.54 18.90
CA GLY A 270 -4.81 -12.83 18.40
C GLY A 270 -5.42 -13.27 17.07
N THR A 271 -6.41 -12.55 16.53
CA THR A 271 -7.05 -12.90 15.24
C THR A 271 -6.04 -12.88 14.09
N VAL A 272 -5.24 -11.80 13.97
CA VAL A 272 -4.22 -11.71 12.92
C VAL A 272 -3.11 -12.73 13.13
N GLU A 273 -2.62 -12.93 14.36
CA GLU A 273 -1.66 -13.99 14.67
C GLU A 273 -2.18 -15.38 14.30
N SER A 274 -3.47 -15.63 14.52
CA SER A 274 -4.11 -16.90 14.17
C SER A 274 -4.21 -17.10 12.65
N MET A 275 -4.52 -16.04 11.89
CA MET A 275 -4.51 -16.09 10.42
C MET A 275 -3.11 -16.36 9.87
N ILE A 276 -2.09 -15.68 10.39
CA ILE A 276 -0.68 -15.91 10.01
C ILE A 276 -0.26 -17.35 10.36
N ALA A 277 -0.67 -17.86 11.52
CA ALA A 277 -0.38 -19.24 11.91
C ALA A 277 -1.06 -20.27 11.01
N ALA A 278 -2.31 -20.03 10.60
CA ALA A 278 -3.03 -20.89 9.66
C ALA A 278 -2.38 -20.88 8.27
N ALA A 279 -2.05 -19.68 7.76
CA ALA A 279 -1.33 -19.51 6.51
C ALA A 279 0.03 -20.21 6.55
N GLY A 280 0.83 -20.01 7.60
CA GLY A 280 2.12 -20.68 7.78
C GLY A 280 2.02 -22.20 7.77
N ARG A 281 0.99 -22.78 8.41
CA ARG A 281 0.77 -24.24 8.40
C ARG A 281 0.39 -24.78 7.03
N ALA A 282 -0.51 -24.09 6.33
CA ALA A 282 -0.90 -24.47 4.97
C ALA A 282 0.32 -24.42 4.02
N LEU A 283 1.08 -23.32 4.06
CA LEU A 283 2.29 -23.16 3.25
C LEU A 283 3.38 -24.19 3.55
N ALA A 284 3.58 -24.55 4.83
CA ALA A 284 4.50 -25.61 5.22
C ALA A 284 4.04 -26.97 4.69
N SER A 285 2.73 -27.26 4.75
CA SER A 285 2.16 -28.49 4.20
C SER A 285 2.34 -28.59 2.68
N ASP A 286 2.29 -27.46 1.98
CA ASP A 286 2.49 -27.39 0.53
C ASP A 286 3.98 -27.41 0.13
N GLY A 287 4.90 -27.42 1.11
CA GLY A 287 6.34 -27.37 0.85
C GLY A 287 6.84 -26.03 0.30
N SER A 288 6.14 -24.93 0.60
CA SER A 288 6.60 -23.58 0.24
C SER A 288 7.90 -23.25 0.97
N ALA A 289 8.84 -22.58 0.30
CA ALA A 289 10.17 -22.30 0.85
C ALA A 289 10.29 -20.92 1.52
N TYR A 290 9.38 -20.00 1.22
CA TYR A 290 9.50 -18.60 1.63
C TYR A 290 8.13 -17.97 1.93
N ILE A 291 8.01 -17.27 3.05
CA ILE A 291 6.92 -16.33 3.31
C ILE A 291 7.50 -15.02 3.84
N THR A 292 6.94 -13.90 3.40
CA THR A 292 7.23 -12.57 3.92
C THR A 292 5.95 -11.87 4.35
N LEU A 293 6.06 -11.04 5.39
CA LEU A 293 4.99 -10.11 5.77
C LEU A 293 5.13 -8.76 5.06
N GLY A 294 6.00 -8.68 4.05
CA GLY A 294 6.29 -7.49 3.26
C GLY A 294 7.18 -6.48 3.98
N LEU A 295 7.39 -5.33 3.32
CA LEU A 295 8.23 -4.24 3.80
C LEU A 295 7.79 -3.69 5.17
N SER A 296 8.74 -3.54 6.09
CA SER A 296 8.67 -2.62 7.22
C SER A 296 9.35 -1.31 6.82
N PRO A 297 8.60 -0.23 6.53
CA PRO A 297 9.19 1.02 6.11
C PRO A 297 10.14 1.56 7.17
N LEU A 298 11.27 2.11 6.72
CA LEU A 298 12.35 2.68 7.52
C LEU A 298 13.00 1.69 8.49
N SER A 299 12.67 0.39 8.46
CA SER A 299 13.30 -0.60 9.34
C SER A 299 14.81 -0.61 9.18
N ARG A 300 15.52 -0.72 10.32
CA ARG A 300 16.98 -0.81 10.40
C ARG A 300 17.47 -2.26 10.58
N ARG A 301 16.56 -3.23 10.48
CA ARG A 301 16.87 -4.65 10.70
C ARG A 301 17.58 -5.29 9.51
N GLY A 302 17.36 -4.75 8.31
CA GLY A 302 18.15 -5.10 7.14
C GLY A 302 19.56 -4.53 7.29
N LYS A 303 20.56 -5.42 7.29
CA LYS A 303 21.97 -5.03 7.36
C LYS A 303 22.41 -4.58 5.97
N VAL A 304 22.80 -3.31 5.85
CA VAL A 304 23.38 -2.76 4.62
C VAL A 304 24.70 -2.07 4.96
N PRO A 305 25.72 -2.18 4.09
CA PRO A 305 26.89 -1.31 4.17
C PRO A 305 26.44 0.17 4.16
N PRO A 306 27.14 1.09 4.85
CA PRO A 306 26.88 2.51 4.72
C PRO A 306 26.99 2.96 3.27
N PHE A 307 26.05 3.79 2.82
CA PHE A 307 26.13 4.46 1.52
C PHE A 307 25.63 5.90 1.63
N ASP A 308 26.23 6.79 0.84
CA ASP A 308 26.02 8.23 0.94
C ASP A 308 24.72 8.66 0.27
N ASN A 309 23.74 8.99 1.09
CA ASN A 309 22.54 9.70 0.65
C ASN A 309 22.74 11.22 0.82
N PRO A 310 22.19 12.05 -0.09
CA PRO A 310 22.20 13.50 0.07
C PRO A 310 21.64 13.93 1.44
N LEU A 311 22.22 14.95 2.05
CA LEU A 311 21.84 15.44 3.39
C LEU A 311 20.33 15.72 3.51
N LEU A 312 19.74 16.31 2.47
CA LEU A 312 18.31 16.59 2.42
C LEU A 312 17.47 15.31 2.52
N ILE A 313 17.84 14.25 1.79
CA ILE A 313 17.13 12.96 1.82
C ILE A 313 17.29 12.31 3.20
N ARG A 314 18.50 12.35 3.78
CA ARG A 314 18.74 11.85 5.13
C ARG A 314 17.87 12.57 6.15
N PHE A 315 17.74 13.89 6.02
CA PHE A 315 16.88 14.71 6.87
C PHE A 315 15.40 14.33 6.70
N ILE A 316 14.90 14.23 5.46
CA ILE A 316 13.51 13.83 5.17
C ILE A 316 13.20 12.45 5.75
N LEU A 317 14.07 11.46 5.56
CA LEU A 317 13.87 10.11 6.08
C LEU A 317 13.91 10.08 7.62
N ALA A 318 14.81 10.84 8.24
CA ALA A 318 14.87 10.98 9.70
C ALA A 318 13.61 11.67 10.25
N TRP A 319 13.14 12.73 9.57
CA TRP A 319 11.92 13.43 9.92
C TRP A 319 10.69 12.53 9.76
N LEU A 320 10.57 11.80 8.65
CA LEU A 320 9.48 10.85 8.41
C LEU A 320 9.47 9.74 9.44
N ARG A 321 10.64 9.28 9.89
CA ARG A 321 10.72 8.30 10.99
C ARG A 321 10.16 8.86 12.29
N LYS A 322 10.58 10.08 12.65
CA LYS A 322 10.24 10.72 13.93
C LYS A 322 8.79 11.21 13.98
N HIS A 323 8.29 11.73 12.87
CA HIS A 323 7.00 12.44 12.80
C HIS A 323 5.94 11.68 11.98
N GLY A 324 6.35 10.73 11.15
CA GLY A 324 5.44 9.89 10.36
C GLY A 324 4.62 8.92 11.22
N GLN A 325 5.04 8.63 12.46
CA GLN A 325 4.24 7.86 13.43
C GLN A 325 2.81 8.41 13.62
N ARG A 326 2.62 9.73 13.52
CA ARG A 326 1.32 10.38 13.63
C ARG A 326 0.34 9.99 12.52
N PHE A 327 0.87 9.58 11.37
CA PHE A 327 0.09 9.19 10.19
C PHE A 327 0.14 7.69 9.95
N TYR A 328 1.24 7.02 10.31
CA TYR A 328 1.44 5.59 10.14
C TYR A 328 2.39 5.03 11.22
N ASN A 329 1.93 4.05 12.00
CA ASN A 329 2.71 3.44 13.08
C ASN A 329 3.77 2.45 12.53
N PHE A 330 4.87 2.98 11.99
CA PHE A 330 5.97 2.18 11.42
C PHE A 330 6.63 1.27 12.47
N ASP A 331 6.92 1.79 13.67
CA ASP A 331 7.61 1.02 14.71
C ASP A 331 6.74 -0.10 15.29
N GLY A 332 5.43 0.14 15.41
CA GLY A 332 4.47 -0.89 15.79
C GLY A 332 4.37 -1.99 14.76
N LEU A 333 4.35 -1.65 13.46
CA LEU A 333 4.36 -2.65 12.38
C LEU A 333 5.67 -3.45 12.36
N ASP A 334 6.82 -2.79 12.48
CA ASP A 334 8.12 -3.45 12.54
C ASP A 334 8.22 -4.41 13.72
N SER A 335 7.79 -3.97 14.91
CA SER A 335 7.73 -4.80 16.11
C SER A 335 6.73 -5.96 15.98
N PHE A 336 5.58 -5.71 15.34
CA PHE A 336 4.58 -6.74 15.05
C PHE A 336 5.14 -7.83 14.12
N LYS A 337 5.99 -7.50 13.15
CA LYS A 337 6.63 -8.52 12.29
C LYS A 337 7.77 -9.21 13.05
N ALA A 338 8.56 -8.46 13.81
CA ALA A 338 9.71 -8.99 14.55
C ALA A 338 9.33 -10.02 15.64
N LYS A 339 8.16 -9.90 16.29
CA LYS A 339 7.73 -10.86 17.32
C LYS A 339 7.58 -12.29 16.79
N PHE A 340 7.37 -12.48 15.49
CA PHE A 340 7.30 -13.80 14.84
C PHE A 340 8.68 -14.42 14.58
N ARG A 341 9.77 -13.79 15.04
CA ARG A 341 11.15 -14.32 14.99
C ARG A 341 11.56 -14.75 13.57
N PRO A 342 11.67 -13.80 12.62
CA PRO A 342 12.08 -14.12 11.24
C PRO A 342 13.45 -14.78 11.16
N ASP A 343 13.62 -15.59 10.11
CA ASP A 343 14.90 -16.19 9.75
C ASP A 343 15.91 -15.10 9.33
N GLY A 344 15.41 -14.01 8.73
CA GLY A 344 16.23 -12.88 8.36
C GLY A 344 15.43 -11.64 7.96
N TRP A 345 16.17 -10.57 7.69
CA TRP A 345 15.64 -9.30 7.22
C TRP A 345 16.38 -8.87 5.95
N GLU A 346 15.63 -8.70 4.87
CA GLU A 346 16.16 -8.31 3.57
C GLU A 346 15.95 -6.82 3.34
N PRO A 347 16.99 -6.07 2.98
CA PRO A 347 16.85 -4.65 2.69
C PRO A 347 16.07 -4.43 1.38
N VAL A 348 15.24 -3.39 1.38
CA VAL A 348 14.43 -2.99 0.23
C VAL A 348 14.77 -1.56 -0.12
N PHE A 349 15.01 -1.29 -1.41
CA PHE A 349 15.54 -0.03 -1.90
C PHE A 349 14.59 0.67 -2.86
N ALA A 350 14.77 1.98 -2.97
CA ALA A 350 14.45 2.68 -4.21
C ALA A 350 15.77 2.96 -4.93
N ILE A 351 15.87 2.52 -6.20
CA ILE A 351 17.07 2.70 -7.02
C ILE A 351 16.69 3.59 -8.21
N ALA A 352 17.43 4.67 -8.42
CA ALA A 352 17.16 5.63 -9.48
C ALA A 352 18.31 5.64 -10.50
N GLY A 353 17.95 5.71 -11.79
CA GLY A 353 18.87 5.91 -12.92
C GLY A 353 19.41 7.34 -12.97
N GLU A 354 19.98 7.80 -11.86
CA GLU A 354 20.68 9.07 -11.72
C GLU A 354 21.83 8.95 -10.72
N PRO A 355 22.96 9.67 -10.91
CA PRO A 355 24.11 9.59 -9.99
C PRO A 355 23.81 10.02 -8.55
N VAL A 356 22.83 10.92 -8.37
CA VAL A 356 22.42 11.46 -7.07
C VAL A 356 20.91 11.42 -6.96
N PHE A 357 20.40 10.80 -5.90
CA PHE A 357 18.97 10.64 -5.70
C PHE A 357 18.30 12.00 -5.48
N SER A 358 17.46 12.41 -6.41
CA SER A 358 16.89 13.75 -6.46
C SER A 358 15.57 13.87 -5.70
N GLY A 359 15.27 15.09 -5.23
CA GLY A 359 13.96 15.41 -4.67
C GLY A 359 12.81 15.22 -5.66
N LYS A 360 13.08 15.38 -6.96
CA LYS A 360 12.13 15.11 -8.04
C LYS A 360 11.75 13.62 -8.11
N THR A 361 12.73 12.73 -8.01
CA THR A 361 12.48 11.28 -7.96
C THR A 361 11.70 10.89 -6.70
N MET A 362 12.06 11.47 -5.55
CA MET A 362 11.30 11.28 -4.29
C MET A 362 9.84 11.73 -4.44
N TRP A 363 9.62 12.87 -5.09
CA TRP A 363 8.28 13.39 -5.35
C TRP A 363 7.48 12.52 -6.32
N ALA A 364 8.12 12.00 -7.37
CA ALA A 364 7.49 11.06 -8.30
C ALA A 364 7.04 9.77 -7.60
N ILE A 365 7.86 9.22 -6.69
CA ILE A 365 7.46 8.09 -5.83
C ILE A 365 6.23 8.47 -5.00
N ALA A 366 6.27 9.62 -4.33
CA ALA A 366 5.15 10.07 -3.50
C ALA A 366 3.85 10.18 -4.30
N ARG A 367 3.91 10.69 -5.54
CA ARG A 367 2.76 10.79 -6.46
C ARG A 367 2.30 9.46 -7.03
N ALA A 368 3.19 8.49 -7.22
CA ALA A 368 2.81 7.14 -7.63
C ALA A 368 1.79 6.54 -6.64
N PHE A 369 2.05 6.67 -5.34
CA PHE A 369 1.14 6.21 -4.28
C PHE A 369 -0.18 6.98 -4.21
N THR A 370 -0.28 8.17 -4.79
CA THR A 370 -1.50 8.97 -4.76
C THR A 370 -2.30 8.90 -6.07
N ALA A 371 -1.97 7.93 -6.93
CA ALA A 371 -2.48 7.83 -8.30
C ALA A 371 -2.34 9.16 -9.06
N ASN A 372 -1.20 9.85 -8.87
CA ASN A 372 -0.89 11.16 -9.42
C ASN A 372 -1.85 12.30 -9.05
N ARG A 373 -2.79 12.08 -8.11
CA ARG A 373 -3.68 13.13 -7.60
C ARG A 373 -2.88 14.14 -6.77
N PRO A 374 -3.21 15.44 -6.87
CA PRO A 374 -2.51 16.47 -6.11
C PRO A 374 -2.70 16.25 -4.60
N PHE A 375 -1.66 16.49 -3.80
CA PHE A 375 -1.71 16.33 -2.35
C PHE A 375 -2.78 17.21 -1.68
N SER A 376 -3.25 18.29 -2.33
CA SER A 376 -4.41 19.07 -1.87
C SER A 376 -5.72 18.27 -1.88
N ALA A 377 -5.89 17.33 -2.82
CA ALA A 377 -7.00 16.38 -2.84
C ALA A 377 -6.91 15.34 -1.70
N ILE A 378 -5.71 15.09 -1.19
CA ILE A 378 -5.42 14.19 -0.06
C ILE A 378 -5.64 14.93 1.27
N ALA A 379 -5.19 16.18 1.36
CA ALA A 379 -5.37 17.05 2.52
C ALA A 379 -6.85 17.38 2.78
N SER A 380 -7.66 17.55 1.73
CA SER A 380 -9.12 17.68 1.86
C SER A 380 -9.77 16.38 2.34
N GLY A 381 -9.26 15.21 1.93
CA GLY A 381 -9.66 13.91 2.48
C GLY A 381 -9.36 13.77 3.98
N LEU A 382 -8.16 14.16 4.41
CA LEU A 382 -7.76 14.22 5.83
C LEU A 382 -8.60 15.21 6.64
N ALA A 383 -8.84 16.42 6.12
CA ALA A 383 -9.70 17.41 6.77
C ALA A 383 -11.16 16.91 6.90
N LYS A 384 -11.64 16.14 5.93
CA LYS A 384 -12.96 15.50 5.96
C LYS A 384 -13.03 14.37 7.00
N ALA A 385 -11.98 13.54 7.07
CA ALA A 385 -11.87 12.46 8.07
C ALA A 385 -11.85 13.02 9.50
N LEU A 386 -11.09 14.09 9.75
CA LEU A 386 -11.04 14.78 11.03
C LEU A 386 -12.39 15.42 11.41
N ARG A 387 -13.14 15.95 10.43
CA ARG A 387 -14.50 16.45 10.67
C ARG A 387 -15.50 15.34 11.00
N SER A 388 -15.41 14.18 10.35
CA SER A 388 -16.28 13.04 10.69
C SER A 388 -15.99 12.46 12.07
N GLU A 389 -14.73 12.46 12.50
CA GLU A 389 -14.33 12.02 13.84
C GLU A 389 -14.87 12.99 14.91
N ALA A 390 -14.79 14.30 14.66
CA ALA A 390 -15.40 15.32 15.51
C ALA A 390 -16.93 15.20 15.57
N SER A 391 -17.60 14.97 14.44
CA SER A 391 -19.06 14.77 14.38
C SER A 391 -19.52 13.51 15.12
N ASN A 392 -18.76 12.42 15.05
CA ASN A 392 -19.06 11.19 15.78
C ASN A 392 -18.86 11.36 17.30
N LEU A 393 -17.85 12.11 17.73
CA LEU A 393 -17.65 12.47 19.15
C LEU A 393 -18.78 13.37 19.68
N TYR A 394 -19.23 14.35 18.89
CA TYR A 394 -20.38 15.21 19.25
C TYR A 394 -21.69 14.42 19.34
N SER A 395 -21.90 13.44 18.45
CA SER A 395 -23.09 12.58 18.44
C SER A 395 -23.11 11.56 19.60
N ALA A 396 -21.94 11.18 20.12
CA ALA A 396 -21.80 10.33 21.30
C ALA A 396 -22.03 11.12 22.61
N CYS A 397 -21.62 12.39 22.67
CA CYS A 397 -21.93 13.27 23.81
C CYS A 397 -23.41 13.70 23.87
N GLY A 398 -24.08 13.81 22.72
CA GLY A 398 -25.49 14.21 22.65
C GLY A 398 -26.53 13.16 23.08
N ARG A 399 -26.11 11.94 23.47
CA ARG A 399 -27.00 10.88 24.01
C ARG A 399 -26.88 10.68 25.53
N ILE A 400 -26.15 11.56 26.22
CA ILE A 400 -25.97 11.52 27.68
C ILE A 400 -26.74 12.68 28.37
N PHE A 401 -27.62 13.38 27.65
CA PHE A 401 -28.56 14.33 28.24
C PHE A 401 -30.01 13.98 27.89
#